data_AF-A0AA39Q6Y6-F1
#
_entry.id   AF-A0AA39Q6Y6-F1
#
_cell.length_a   1.000
_cell.length_b   1.000
_cell.length_c   1.000
_cell.angle_alpha   90.00
_cell.angle_beta   90.00
_cell.angle_gamma   90.00
#
_symmetry.space_group_name_H-M   'P 1'
#
loop_
_entity.id
_entity.type
_entity.pdbx_description
1 polymer ?
#
loop_
_entity_poly.entity_id
_entity_poly.type
_entity_poly.pdbx_seq_one_letter_code
_entity_poly.pdbx_strand_id
1 'polypeptide(L)'
;MPHSSSRRKPIHNDSWSDDPVLCQRLTSLTLTVFNTTVLTELAENIELPQLNRLEFCFEDGWAKHIGAQLKAMGGIIKVAKIETFVLRNAWLSDVDFVNTVLSMCSSLHTLIVHEASPVHDTVRQAILTPLSLWRLSCYANNRSGSYCPNLRHLELVWGSDVDEDAVLTVLESRRESTERCVALESALIGPREGKDVAPETIHRLKALRKKGLQVSLF
;
A
#
# COMPACT_ATOMS: atom_id res chain seq x y z
N MET A 1 -54.20 -39.42 23.71
CA MET A 1 -53.37 -38.22 23.46
C MET A 1 -53.59 -37.29 24.64
N PRO A 2 -52.52 -36.91 25.37
CA PRO A 2 -51.63 -35.87 24.86
C PRO A 2 -50.17 -36.31 24.74
N HIS A 3 -49.48 -35.57 23.87
CA HIS A 3 -48.20 -35.87 23.27
C HIS A 3 -47.01 -35.76 24.23
N SER A 4 -46.18 -36.81 24.24
CA SER A 4 -44.79 -36.76 24.68
C SER A 4 -43.95 -36.03 23.62
N SER A 5 -43.69 -34.74 23.82
CA SER A 5 -42.73 -33.99 23.01
C SER A 5 -41.38 -33.93 23.73
N SER A 6 -40.56 -34.97 23.53
CA SER A 6 -39.12 -34.92 23.79
C SER A 6 -38.49 -33.94 22.79
N ARG A 7 -38.40 -32.65 23.16
CA ARG A 7 -37.53 -31.71 22.47
C ARG A 7 -36.09 -31.98 22.91
N ARG A 8 -35.39 -32.82 22.15
CA ARG A 8 -33.93 -32.82 22.13
C ARG A 8 -33.48 -31.40 21.80
N LYS A 9 -32.82 -30.73 22.75
CA LYS A 9 -32.06 -29.52 22.46
C LYS A 9 -30.96 -29.88 21.47
N PRO A 10 -30.76 -29.14 20.38
CA PRO A 10 -29.59 -29.34 19.54
C PRO A 10 -28.37 -28.93 20.37
N ILE A 11 -27.48 -29.90 20.60
CA ILE A 11 -26.12 -29.66 21.08
C ILE A 11 -25.36 -29.20 19.83
N HIS A 12 -25.18 -27.90 19.68
CA HIS A 12 -24.10 -27.32 18.89
C HIS A 12 -23.62 -26.10 19.66
N ASN A 13 -22.84 -26.37 20.70
CA ASN A 13 -21.90 -25.42 21.24
C ASN A 13 -20.53 -25.94 20.81
N ASP A 14 -20.24 -25.85 19.50
CA ASP A 14 -18.86 -25.93 19.06
C ASP A 14 -18.21 -24.64 19.57
N SER A 15 -17.41 -24.79 20.62
CA SER A 15 -16.48 -23.76 21.06
C SER A 15 -15.65 -23.38 19.85
N TRP A 16 -15.80 -22.15 19.36
CA TRP A 16 -14.82 -21.57 18.46
C TRP A 16 -13.49 -21.65 19.21
N SER A 17 -12.49 -22.28 18.59
CA SER A 17 -11.16 -22.33 19.18
C SER A 17 -10.67 -20.90 19.41
N ASP A 18 -10.00 -20.64 20.53
CA ASP A 18 -9.27 -19.38 20.74
C ASP A 18 -8.05 -19.27 19.79
N ASP A 19 -7.74 -20.34 19.05
CA ASP A 19 -6.66 -20.36 18.07
C ASP A 19 -7.02 -19.56 16.79
N PRO A 20 -6.08 -18.77 16.26
CA PRO A 20 -6.30 -18.05 15.01
C PRO A 20 -6.53 -19.02 13.85
N VAL A 21 -7.41 -18.61 12.93
CA VAL A 21 -7.73 -19.35 11.72
C VAL A 21 -6.56 -19.28 10.75
N LEU A 22 -5.91 -20.42 10.53
CA LEU A 22 -4.79 -20.53 9.60
C LEU A 22 -5.27 -20.71 8.15
N CYS A 23 -5.09 -19.69 7.31
CA CYS A 23 -5.42 -19.76 5.88
C CYS A 23 -4.17 -20.04 5.03
N GLN A 24 -3.80 -21.32 4.92
CA GLN A 24 -2.56 -21.76 4.25
C GLN A 24 -2.52 -21.55 2.73
N ARG A 25 -3.62 -21.19 2.08
CA ARG A 25 -3.70 -21.07 0.61
C ARG A 25 -4.05 -19.68 0.11
N LEU A 26 -4.38 -18.74 1.00
CA LEU A 26 -4.75 -17.40 0.59
C LEU A 26 -3.50 -16.60 0.22
N THR A 27 -3.36 -16.28 -1.07
CA THR A 27 -2.19 -15.55 -1.60
C THR A 27 -2.48 -14.07 -1.85
N SER A 28 -3.74 -13.72 -2.11
CA SER A 28 -4.17 -12.35 -2.36
C SER A 28 -5.37 -12.01 -1.48
N LEU A 29 -5.33 -10.83 -0.87
CA LEU A 29 -6.40 -10.28 -0.05
C LEU A 29 -6.66 -8.84 -0.48
N THR A 30 -7.90 -8.58 -0.91
CA THR A 30 -8.40 -7.24 -1.18
C THR A 30 -9.44 -6.90 -0.12
N LEU A 31 -9.23 -5.78 0.56
CA LEU A 31 -10.11 -5.29 1.61
C LEU A 31 -10.67 -3.94 1.17
N THR A 32 -11.97 -3.89 0.97
CA THR A 32 -12.68 -2.61 0.92
C THR A 32 -12.99 -2.21 2.35
N VAL A 33 -12.24 -1.24 2.87
CA VAL A 33 -12.18 -1.00 4.31
C VAL A 33 -13.20 0.04 4.73
N PHE A 34 -14.09 -0.38 5.61
CA PHE A 34 -15.13 0.47 6.20
C PHE A 34 -14.99 0.67 7.71
N ASN A 35 -14.31 -0.24 8.41
CA ASN A 35 -14.31 -0.28 9.86
C ASN A 35 -13.02 -0.86 10.44
N THR A 36 -12.36 -0.10 11.31
CA THR A 36 -11.12 -0.49 11.99
C THR A 36 -11.31 -1.69 12.93
N THR A 37 -12.47 -1.82 13.59
CA THR A 37 -12.75 -2.93 14.52
C THR A 37 -12.69 -4.27 13.79
N VAL A 38 -13.32 -4.36 12.61
CA VAL A 38 -13.33 -5.57 11.79
C VAL A 38 -11.92 -5.93 11.31
N LEU A 39 -11.09 -4.92 11.00
CA LEU A 39 -9.70 -5.17 10.62
C LEU A 39 -8.85 -5.67 11.79
N THR A 40 -9.04 -5.13 12.99
CA THR A 40 -8.36 -5.61 14.19
C THR A 40 -8.76 -7.04 14.50
N GLU A 41 -10.06 -7.34 14.50
CA GLU A 41 -10.56 -8.70 14.69
C GLU A 41 -10.01 -9.66 13.64
N LEU A 42 -9.99 -9.24 12.36
CA LEU A 42 -9.38 -10.04 11.31
C LEU A 42 -7.91 -10.31 11.62
N ALA A 43 -7.11 -9.28 11.92
CA ALA A 43 -5.68 -9.41 12.17
C ALA A 43 -5.33 -10.23 13.43
N GLU A 44 -6.21 -10.25 14.43
CA GLU A 44 -6.03 -11.04 15.65
C GLU A 44 -6.45 -12.51 15.49
N ASN A 45 -7.41 -12.78 14.60
CA ASN A 45 -8.03 -14.11 14.47
C ASN A 45 -7.63 -14.85 13.19
N ILE A 46 -6.72 -14.31 12.37
CA ILE A 46 -6.31 -14.96 11.12
C ILE A 46 -4.79 -14.97 10.92
N GLU A 47 -4.27 -16.11 10.50
CA GLU A 47 -2.90 -16.24 10.04
C GLU A 47 -2.88 -16.48 8.53
N LEU A 48 -2.14 -15.64 7.80
CA LEU A 48 -2.07 -15.63 6.34
C LEU A 48 -0.64 -15.87 5.84
N PRO A 49 -0.04 -17.04 6.10
CA PRO A 49 1.39 -17.28 5.86
C PRO A 49 1.80 -17.26 4.38
N GLN A 50 0.85 -17.48 3.46
CA GLN A 50 1.10 -17.47 2.01
C GLN A 50 0.66 -16.16 1.35
N LEU A 51 0.20 -15.16 2.12
CA LEU A 51 -0.23 -13.90 1.55
C LEU A 51 0.97 -13.15 0.99
N ASN A 52 0.90 -12.82 -0.30
CA ASN A 52 1.93 -12.06 -0.99
C ASN A 52 1.37 -10.80 -1.67
N ARG A 53 0.04 -10.70 -1.84
CA ARG A 53 -0.64 -9.52 -2.35
C ARG A 53 -1.65 -9.01 -1.35
N LEU A 54 -1.49 -7.75 -0.93
CA LEU A 54 -2.43 -7.07 -0.05
C LEU A 54 -2.89 -5.77 -0.69
N GLU A 55 -4.21 -5.60 -0.79
CA GLU A 55 -4.83 -4.42 -1.36
C GLU A 55 -5.83 -3.82 -0.39
N PHE A 56 -5.70 -2.51 -0.17
CA PHE A 56 -6.68 -1.70 0.53
C PHE A 56 -7.36 -0.76 -0.45
N CYS A 57 -8.67 -0.91 -0.55
CA CYS A 57 -9.55 -0.01 -1.29
C CYS A 57 -10.41 0.75 -0.28
N PHE A 58 -10.39 2.07 -0.32
CA PHE A 58 -11.28 2.89 0.50
C PHE A 58 -12.39 3.43 -0.41
N GLU A 59 -13.64 3.40 0.04
CA GLU A 59 -14.72 4.01 -0.72
C GLU A 59 -14.50 5.52 -0.89
N ASP A 60 -15.03 6.06 -1.99
CA ASP A 60 -15.02 7.49 -2.32
C ASP A 60 -15.75 8.29 -1.24
N GLY A 61 -14.99 8.69 -0.22
CA GLY A 61 -15.53 9.39 0.91
C GLY A 61 -14.76 9.16 2.20
N TRP A 62 -13.70 9.95 2.39
CA TRP A 62 -13.20 10.37 3.71
C TRP A 62 -12.88 9.26 4.73
N ALA A 63 -11.96 8.34 4.42
CA ALA A 63 -11.32 7.54 5.46
C ALA A 63 -10.34 8.43 6.28
N LYS A 64 -10.86 9.19 7.26
CA LYS A 64 -10.07 10.10 8.12
C LYS A 64 -9.02 9.41 9.01
N HIS A 65 -8.95 8.06 9.00
CA HIS A 65 -8.22 7.28 10.01
C HIS A 65 -7.51 6.03 9.47
N ILE A 66 -6.87 6.11 8.30
CA ILE A 66 -6.19 4.94 7.72
C ILE A 66 -4.96 4.52 8.52
N GLY A 67 -4.30 5.43 9.24
CA GLY A 67 -3.18 5.08 10.13
C GLY A 67 -3.57 4.04 11.20
N ALA A 68 -4.77 4.13 11.76
CA ALA A 68 -5.28 3.13 12.71
C ALA A 68 -5.57 1.77 12.02
N GLN A 69 -6.04 1.80 10.78
CA GLN A 69 -6.36 0.62 9.98
C GLN A 69 -5.09 -0.12 9.53
N LEU A 70 -4.05 0.60 9.09
CA LEU A 70 -2.74 0.01 8.79
C LEU A 70 -2.06 -0.51 10.06
N LYS A 71 -2.19 0.18 11.18
CA LYS A 71 -1.69 -0.30 12.47
C LYS A 71 -2.38 -1.61 12.89
N ALA A 72 -3.70 -1.69 12.74
CA ALA A 72 -4.47 -2.91 13.01
C ALA A 72 -3.97 -4.07 12.12
N MET A 73 -3.74 -3.80 10.84
CA MET A 73 -3.24 -4.79 9.87
C MET A 73 -1.73 -5.05 9.97
N GLY A 74 -1.02 -4.32 10.83
CA GLY A 74 0.43 -4.42 10.98
C GLY A 74 0.90 -5.82 11.42
N GLY A 75 0.05 -6.58 12.12
CA GLY A 75 0.31 -7.99 12.46
C GLY A 75 0.40 -8.86 11.21
N ILE A 76 -0.60 -8.78 10.33
CA ILE A 76 -0.63 -9.51 9.05
C ILE A 76 0.57 -9.10 8.18
N ILE A 77 0.84 -7.79 8.06
CA ILE A 77 1.92 -7.27 7.22
C ILE A 77 3.30 -7.77 7.68
N LYS A 78 3.54 -7.86 9.00
CA LYS A 78 4.83 -8.31 9.55
C LYS A 78 5.06 -9.81 9.35
N VAL A 79 4.01 -10.61 9.35
CA VAL A 79 4.09 -12.07 9.25
C VAL A 79 4.09 -12.54 7.80
N ALA A 80 3.33 -11.84 6.94
CA ALA A 80 3.23 -12.14 5.53
C ALA A 80 4.42 -11.58 4.74
N LYS A 81 4.87 -12.31 3.72
CA LYS A 81 5.88 -11.84 2.76
C LYS A 81 5.18 -11.07 1.64
N ILE A 82 4.73 -9.85 1.94
CA ILE A 82 4.02 -9.03 0.95
C ILE A 82 4.98 -8.61 -0.17
N GLU A 83 4.71 -9.09 -1.38
CA GLU A 83 5.42 -8.76 -2.61
C GLU A 83 4.71 -7.67 -3.40
N THR A 84 3.37 -7.60 -3.32
CA THR A 84 2.55 -6.59 -3.97
C THR A 84 1.68 -5.89 -2.94
N PHE A 85 1.88 -4.58 -2.80
CA PHE A 85 1.06 -3.74 -1.94
C PHE A 85 0.31 -2.70 -2.76
N VAL A 86 -1.00 -2.67 -2.60
CA VAL A 86 -1.89 -1.77 -3.33
C VAL A 86 -2.69 -0.93 -2.35
N LEU A 87 -2.69 0.37 -2.59
CA LEU A 87 -3.40 1.35 -1.81
C LEU A 87 -4.19 2.25 -2.75
N ARG A 88 -5.52 2.26 -2.60
CA ARG A 88 -6.42 3.05 -3.45
C ARG A 88 -7.27 3.96 -2.58
N ASN A 89 -7.36 5.24 -2.92
CA ASN A 89 -8.27 6.22 -2.33
C ASN A 89 -7.94 6.49 -0.86
N ALA A 90 -6.65 6.51 -0.53
CA ALA A 90 -6.17 6.56 0.84
C ALA A 90 -5.68 7.93 1.29
N TRP A 91 -6.16 8.36 2.46
CA TRP A 91 -5.64 9.49 3.23
C TRP A 91 -4.73 8.99 4.36
N LEU A 92 -3.43 9.13 4.16
CA LEU A 92 -2.41 8.76 5.12
C LEU A 92 -1.51 9.96 5.44
N SER A 93 -1.03 10.01 6.68
CA SER A 93 0.15 10.79 6.97
C SER A 93 1.36 10.14 6.29
N ASP A 94 2.33 10.95 5.87
CA ASP A 94 3.62 10.46 5.35
C ASP A 94 4.23 9.38 6.24
N VAL A 95 4.14 9.58 7.56
CA VAL A 95 4.81 8.76 8.57
C VAL A 95 4.16 7.37 8.65
N ASP A 96 2.83 7.31 8.66
CA ASP A 96 2.11 6.04 8.73
C ASP A 96 2.31 5.22 7.45
N PHE A 97 2.29 5.88 6.29
CA PHE A 97 2.58 5.24 5.02
C PHE A 97 4.01 4.70 4.97
N VAL A 98 5.00 5.54 5.29
CA VAL A 98 6.42 5.14 5.29
C VAL A 98 6.62 3.96 6.22
N ASN A 99 6.17 4.03 7.48
CA ASN A 99 6.32 2.93 8.44
C ASN A 99 5.68 1.62 7.95
N THR A 100 4.53 1.72 7.29
CA THR A 100 3.85 0.56 6.72
C THR A 100 4.66 -0.05 5.58
N VAL A 101 5.09 0.76 4.61
CA VAL A 101 5.92 0.28 3.50
C VAL A 101 7.26 -0.29 3.99
N LEU A 102 7.86 0.32 5.01
CA LEU A 102 9.07 -0.17 5.66
C LEU A 102 8.90 -1.56 6.26
N SER A 103 7.74 -1.85 6.84
CA SER A 103 7.48 -3.19 7.38
C SER A 103 7.46 -4.29 6.30
N MET A 104 7.30 -3.91 5.03
CA MET A 104 7.34 -4.80 3.86
C MET A 104 8.63 -4.71 3.05
N CYS A 105 9.60 -3.88 3.47
CA CYS A 105 10.71 -3.40 2.63
C CYS A 105 11.53 -4.51 1.94
N SER A 106 11.73 -5.64 2.63
CA SER A 106 12.57 -6.74 2.16
C SER A 106 11.88 -7.66 1.16
N SER A 107 10.55 -7.69 1.11
CA SER A 107 9.79 -8.54 0.18
C SER A 107 9.07 -7.77 -0.92
N LEU A 108 8.87 -6.47 -0.76
CA LEU A 108 8.04 -5.68 -1.66
C LEU A 108 8.70 -5.48 -3.05
N HIS A 109 8.03 -5.99 -4.09
CA HIS A 109 8.41 -5.86 -5.49
C HIS A 109 7.54 -4.86 -6.25
N THR A 110 6.26 -4.75 -5.90
CA THR A 110 5.28 -3.91 -6.57
C THR A 110 4.57 -3.03 -5.55
N LEU A 111 4.60 -1.71 -5.78
CA LEU A 111 3.89 -0.72 -4.99
C LEU A 111 2.95 0.06 -5.89
N ILE A 112 1.65 0.00 -5.58
CA ILE A 112 0.60 0.74 -6.29
C ILE A 112 -0.07 1.69 -5.32
N VAL A 113 -0.01 2.98 -5.62
CA VAL A 113 -0.66 4.04 -4.84
C VAL A 113 -1.50 4.88 -5.79
N HIS A 114 -2.82 4.73 -5.68
CA HIS A 114 -3.78 5.51 -6.44
C HIS A 114 -4.53 6.45 -5.48
N GLU A 115 -4.67 7.71 -5.87
CA GLU A 115 -5.50 8.73 -5.20
C GLU A 115 -5.02 9.18 -3.81
N ALA A 116 -3.81 9.74 -3.77
CA ALA A 116 -3.44 10.64 -2.70
C ALA A 116 -3.87 12.08 -3.07
N SER A 117 -4.77 12.68 -2.29
CA SER A 117 -5.21 14.07 -2.51
C SER A 117 -5.15 14.86 -1.20
N PRO A 118 -4.55 16.06 -1.15
CA PRO A 118 -4.90 17.09 -0.20
C PRO A 118 -6.26 17.69 -0.59
N VAL A 119 -7.09 17.94 0.40
CA VAL A 119 -8.27 18.80 0.25
C VAL A 119 -7.91 20.18 0.77
N HIS A 120 -8.35 21.17 0.00
CA HIS A 120 -8.24 22.60 0.23
C HIS A 120 -8.38 23.07 1.70
N ASP A 121 -7.43 23.96 2.02
CA ASP A 121 -7.54 25.17 2.84
C ASP A 121 -7.66 25.16 4.37
N THR A 122 -7.76 24.02 5.06
CA THR A 122 -7.72 24.09 6.55
C THR A 122 -6.91 23.04 7.29
N VAL A 123 -6.49 21.93 6.68
CA VAL A 123 -5.72 20.89 7.39
C VAL A 123 -4.52 20.40 6.58
N ARG A 124 -3.33 20.87 6.96
CA ARG A 124 -2.00 20.61 6.37
C ARG A 124 -1.45 19.18 6.57
N GLN A 125 -2.25 18.11 6.57
CA GLN A 125 -1.73 16.75 6.84
C GLN A 125 -2.35 15.61 6.02
N ALA A 126 -2.69 15.85 4.75
CA ALA A 126 -2.84 14.76 3.78
C ALA A 126 -1.63 14.81 2.84
N ILE A 127 -0.59 14.06 3.19
CA ILE A 127 0.63 14.00 2.40
C ILE A 127 0.99 12.52 2.32
N LEU A 128 0.28 11.81 1.45
CA LEU A 128 0.93 10.83 0.59
C LEU A 128 1.39 11.64 -0.62
N THR A 129 2.53 12.32 -0.50
CA THR A 129 3.09 13.04 -1.64
C THR A 129 4.24 12.23 -2.23
N PRO A 130 4.67 12.59 -3.44
CA PRO A 130 6.04 12.36 -3.89
C PRO A 130 7.10 12.59 -2.82
N LEU A 131 6.88 13.44 -1.80
CA LEU A 131 7.75 13.62 -0.66
C LEU A 131 7.80 12.38 0.25
N SER A 132 6.69 11.63 0.41
CA SER A 132 6.67 10.34 1.11
C SER A 132 7.47 9.29 0.33
N LEU A 133 7.31 9.27 -1.00
CA LEU A 133 8.12 8.41 -1.88
C LEU A 133 9.58 8.85 -1.92
N TRP A 134 9.86 10.15 -1.84
CA TRP A 134 11.20 10.70 -1.70
C TRP A 134 11.82 10.31 -0.35
N ARG A 135 11.04 10.32 0.74
CA ARG A 135 11.45 9.78 2.05
C ARG A 135 11.74 8.28 1.99
N LEU A 136 11.08 7.55 1.08
CA LEU A 136 11.38 6.14 0.80
C LEU A 136 12.58 5.97 -0.16
N SER A 137 12.93 6.99 -0.94
CA SER A 137 14.13 7.02 -1.77
C SER A 137 15.36 7.38 -0.94
N CYS A 138 16.51 6.82 -1.28
CA CYS A 138 17.77 6.84 -0.51
C CYS A 138 18.40 8.22 -0.26
N TYR A 139 17.69 9.32 -0.50
CA TYR A 139 18.22 10.69 -0.55
C TYR A 139 17.85 11.58 0.64
N ALA A 140 16.97 11.13 1.55
CA ALA A 140 16.71 11.85 2.79
C ALA A 140 17.89 11.65 3.77
N ASN A 141 18.92 12.48 3.61
CA ASN A 141 19.99 12.73 4.58
C ASN A 141 20.96 11.59 4.90
N ASN A 142 21.78 11.17 3.92
CA ASN A 142 23.15 10.65 4.14
C ASN A 142 23.35 9.58 5.24
N ARG A 143 22.29 8.87 5.61
CA ARG A 143 22.25 7.87 6.66
C ARG A 143 21.36 6.74 6.18
N SER A 144 22.03 5.74 5.64
CA SER A 144 21.64 4.31 5.67
C SER A 144 20.31 3.92 5.02
N GLY A 145 20.41 3.38 3.80
CA GLY A 145 19.48 2.35 3.28
C GLY A 145 18.50 2.80 2.21
N SER A 146 18.19 1.89 1.29
CA SER A 146 16.99 1.98 0.45
C SER A 146 15.83 1.35 1.20
N TYR A 147 14.69 2.03 1.26
CA TYR A 147 13.54 1.58 2.05
C TYR A 147 12.65 0.56 1.35
N CYS A 148 12.93 0.24 0.09
CA CYS A 148 12.41 -0.93 -0.63
C CYS A 148 13.49 -1.43 -1.61
N PRO A 149 14.54 -2.12 -1.13
CA PRO A 149 15.64 -2.54 -1.99
C PRO A 149 15.19 -3.39 -3.17
N ASN A 150 14.12 -4.17 -3.03
CA ASN A 150 13.63 -5.11 -4.04
C ASN A 150 12.50 -4.57 -4.93
N LEU A 151 12.10 -3.31 -4.77
CA LEU A 151 11.05 -2.70 -5.57
C LEU A 151 11.44 -2.66 -7.06
N ARG A 152 10.59 -3.22 -7.92
CA ARG A 152 10.75 -3.30 -9.37
C ARG A 152 9.66 -2.54 -10.13
N HIS A 153 8.47 -2.44 -9.56
CA HIS A 153 7.31 -1.82 -10.19
C HIS A 153 6.70 -0.77 -9.26
N LEU A 154 6.50 0.43 -9.81
CA LEU A 154 5.89 1.55 -9.09
C LEU A 154 4.72 2.11 -9.89
N GLU A 155 3.53 2.13 -9.31
CA GLU A 155 2.40 2.90 -9.84
C GLU A 155 2.04 4.02 -8.88
N LEU A 156 2.05 5.25 -9.37
CA LEU A 156 1.71 6.44 -8.61
C LEU A 156 0.74 7.30 -9.40
N VAL A 157 -0.52 7.28 -8.98
CA VAL A 157 -1.59 8.08 -9.59
C VAL A 157 -2.11 9.07 -8.56
N TRP A 158 -2.09 10.37 -8.89
CA TRP A 158 -2.44 11.43 -7.96
C TRP A 158 -3.67 12.24 -8.38
N GLY A 159 -4.48 12.67 -7.41
CA GLY A 159 -5.66 13.51 -7.66
C GLY A 159 -5.35 15.02 -7.64
N SER A 160 -4.18 15.41 -7.17
CA SER A 160 -3.84 16.80 -6.81
C SER A 160 -2.48 17.25 -7.32
N ASP A 161 -2.13 18.50 -7.03
CA ASP A 161 -0.79 19.00 -7.36
C ASP A 161 0.26 18.19 -6.60
N VAL A 162 1.27 17.76 -7.36
CA VAL A 162 2.32 16.83 -6.94
C VAL A 162 3.64 17.44 -7.34
N ASP A 163 4.65 17.30 -6.48
CA ASP A 163 6.02 17.62 -6.83
C ASP A 163 6.56 16.57 -7.83
N GLU A 164 6.36 16.85 -9.12
CA GLU A 164 6.82 15.99 -10.22
C GLU A 164 8.35 15.82 -10.21
N ASP A 165 9.11 16.82 -9.75
CA ASP A 165 10.57 16.75 -9.68
C ASP A 165 11.03 15.72 -8.63
N ALA A 166 10.34 15.68 -7.49
CA ALA A 166 10.57 14.65 -6.48
C ALA A 166 10.27 13.24 -7.04
N VAL A 167 9.15 13.04 -7.75
CA VAL A 167 8.82 11.75 -8.38
C VAL A 167 9.92 11.33 -9.35
N LEU A 168 10.32 12.25 -10.23
CA LEU A 168 11.38 11.97 -11.20
C LEU A 168 12.69 11.63 -10.51
N THR A 169 13.08 12.37 -9.46
CA THR A 169 14.28 12.07 -8.68
C THR A 169 14.28 10.64 -8.13
N VAL A 170 13.14 10.14 -7.65
CA VAL A 170 13.00 8.73 -7.22
C VAL A 170 13.25 7.77 -8.39
N LEU A 171 12.57 7.99 -9.53
CA LEU A 171 12.74 7.14 -10.73
C LEU A 171 14.18 7.16 -11.23
N GLU A 172 14.83 8.31 -11.20
CA GLU A 172 16.21 8.51 -11.63
C GLU A 172 17.20 7.80 -10.71
N SER A 173 16.97 7.83 -9.40
CA SER A 173 17.80 7.14 -8.40
C SER A 173 17.74 5.62 -8.50
N ARG A 174 16.72 5.08 -9.18
CA ARG A 174 16.47 3.64 -9.34
C ARG A 174 16.65 3.16 -10.78
N ARG A 175 17.40 3.91 -11.59
CA ARG A 175 17.72 3.53 -13.00
C ARG A 175 18.56 2.27 -13.10
N GLU A 176 19.49 2.09 -12.17
CA GLU A 176 20.47 1.01 -12.19
C GLU A 176 20.48 0.31 -10.83
N SER A 177 20.81 -0.99 -10.85
CA SER A 177 21.00 -1.73 -9.61
C SER A 177 22.27 -1.26 -8.92
N THR A 178 22.18 -1.07 -7.62
CA THR A 178 23.31 -0.75 -6.75
C THR A 178 23.49 -1.86 -5.73
N GLU A 179 24.55 -1.80 -4.92
CA GLU A 179 24.71 -2.70 -3.77
C GLU A 179 23.54 -2.63 -2.78
N ARG A 180 22.74 -1.55 -2.80
CA ARG A 180 21.67 -1.28 -1.84
C ARG A 180 20.26 -1.48 -2.39
N CYS A 181 20.09 -1.62 -3.71
CA CYS A 181 18.77 -1.72 -4.32
C CYS A 181 18.83 -2.23 -5.77
N VAL A 182 17.72 -2.82 -6.23
CA VAL A 182 17.54 -3.25 -7.62
C VAL A 182 17.02 -2.09 -8.48
N ALA A 183 17.37 -2.10 -9.77
CA ALA A 183 16.78 -1.18 -10.74
C ALA A 183 15.25 -1.34 -10.79
N LEU A 184 14.52 -0.24 -10.97
CA LEU A 184 13.11 -0.30 -11.36
C LEU A 184 13.02 -0.86 -12.78
N GLU A 185 12.07 -1.76 -12.99
CA GLU A 185 11.76 -2.34 -14.29
C GLU A 185 10.66 -1.52 -14.99
N SER A 186 9.64 -1.09 -14.22
CA SER A 186 8.56 -0.25 -14.74
C SER A 186 8.07 0.81 -13.75
N ALA A 187 7.49 1.87 -14.31
CA ALA A 187 6.78 2.89 -13.57
C ALA A 187 5.56 3.42 -14.33
N LEU A 188 4.41 3.52 -13.67
CA LEU A 188 3.23 4.22 -14.16
C LEU A 188 3.04 5.45 -13.27
N ILE A 189 3.15 6.64 -13.83
CA ILE A 189 2.99 7.87 -13.04
C ILE A 189 2.06 8.83 -13.75
N GLY A 190 1.31 9.62 -13.01
CA GLY A 190 0.55 10.71 -13.62
C GLY A 190 -0.61 11.17 -12.76
N PRO A 191 -1.16 12.34 -13.09
CA PRO A 191 -2.41 12.75 -12.50
C PRO A 191 -3.56 11.86 -13.00
N ARG A 192 -4.64 11.80 -12.22
CA ARG A 192 -5.93 11.30 -12.69
C ARG A 192 -6.45 12.20 -13.83
N GLU A 193 -7.21 11.60 -14.74
CA GLU A 193 -7.79 12.21 -15.94
C GLU A 193 -8.12 13.70 -15.83
N GLY A 194 -7.72 14.48 -16.84
CA GLY A 194 -8.07 15.90 -16.97
C GLY A 194 -7.04 16.90 -16.44
N LYS A 195 -5.88 16.44 -15.95
CA LYS A 195 -4.74 17.31 -15.61
C LYS A 195 -3.53 17.00 -16.47
N ASP A 196 -2.81 18.05 -16.86
CA ASP A 196 -1.61 17.94 -17.66
C ASP A 196 -0.38 17.72 -16.77
N VAL A 197 0.52 16.86 -17.24
CA VAL A 197 1.87 16.71 -16.69
C VAL A 197 2.76 17.81 -17.26
N ALA A 198 3.68 18.36 -16.46
CA ALA A 198 4.55 19.41 -16.94
C ALA A 198 5.37 18.94 -18.18
N PRO A 199 5.56 19.81 -19.20
CA PRO A 199 6.34 19.44 -20.40
C PRO A 199 7.75 18.94 -20.10
N GLU A 200 8.39 19.49 -19.06
CA GLU A 200 9.72 19.07 -18.59
C GLU A 200 9.70 17.64 -18.05
N THR A 201 8.66 17.29 -17.30
CA THR A 201 8.45 15.92 -16.81
C THR A 201 8.29 14.95 -17.96
N ILE A 202 7.52 15.30 -19.00
CA ILE A 202 7.41 14.49 -20.22
C ILE A 202 8.78 14.29 -20.87
N HIS A 203 9.62 15.33 -20.93
CA HIS A 203 10.97 15.24 -21.49
C HIS A 203 11.85 14.27 -20.70
N ARG A 204 11.88 14.39 -19.37
CA ARG A 204 12.65 13.51 -18.48
C ARG A 204 12.16 12.06 -18.51
N LEU A 205 10.86 11.83 -18.59
CA LEU A 205 10.28 10.50 -18.77
C LEU A 205 10.71 9.86 -20.10
N LYS A 206 10.78 10.63 -21.19
CA LYS A 206 11.34 10.14 -22.46
C LYS A 206 12.81 9.76 -22.33
N ALA A 207 13.61 10.52 -21.57
CA ALA A 207 15.00 10.19 -21.30
C ALA A 207 15.13 8.90 -20.47
N LEU A 208 14.25 8.70 -19.48
CA LEU A 208 14.18 7.45 -18.69
C LEU A 208 13.85 6.23 -19.57
N ARG A 209 12.87 6.36 -20.47
CA ARG A 209 12.53 5.30 -21.44
C ARG A 209 13.70 4.90 -22.31
N LYS A 210 14.46 5.87 -22.83
CA LYS A 210 15.66 5.61 -23.64
C LYS A 210 16.75 4.85 -22.86
N LYS A 211 16.74 4.93 -21.53
CA LYS A 211 17.67 4.24 -20.64
C LYS A 211 17.15 2.88 -20.17
N GLY A 212 16.04 2.39 -20.71
CA GLY A 212 15.54 1.03 -20.47
C GLY A 212 14.44 0.90 -19.42
N LEU A 213 14.11 1.98 -18.68
CA LEU A 213 13.00 1.96 -17.73
C LEU A 213 11.65 2.02 -18.48
N GLN A 214 10.75 1.06 -18.25
CA GLN A 214 9.42 1.07 -18.84
C GLN A 214 8.52 2.07 -18.10
N VAL A 215 8.52 3.33 -18.55
CA VAL A 215 7.68 4.37 -17.93
C VAL A 215 6.47 4.69 -18.77
N SER A 216 5.27 4.70 -18.19
CA SER A 216 4.03 5.17 -18.82
C SER A 216 3.41 6.31 -18.03
N LEU A 217 2.63 7.14 -18.73
CA LEU A 217 1.75 8.11 -18.08
C LEU A 217 0.40 7.44 -17.83
N PHE A 218 -0.23 7.74 -16.69
CA PHE A 218 -1.60 7.30 -16.38
C PHE A 218 -2.62 7.99 -17.28
#